data_AF-A0A8T2KVJ2-F1
#
_entry.id   AF-A0A8T2KVJ2-F1
#
_cell.length_a   1.000
_cell.length_b   1.000
_cell.length_c   1.000
_cell.angle_alpha   90.00
_cell.angle_beta   90.00
_cell.angle_gamma   90.00
#
_symmetry.space_group_name_H-M   'P 1'
#
loop_
_entity.id
_entity.type
_entity.pdbx_description
1 polymer ?
#
loop_
_entity_poly.entity_id
_entity_poly.type
_entity_poly.pdbx_seq_one_letter_code
_entity_poly.pdbx_strand_id
1 'polypeptide(L)'
;MLVLNGVLQDAYWAFLVILLFALMFLLPFILLLQSRIDFKCLPSRLAWVTSTTSNEAPLIVQMATQCVVKVELTISCKNLLDKDVGSKSDPLCVLLQSTGNDQWTEVDRTERVKNCQDPEFSKRLCVDYHFEKVQKLKLGVYDIDNKSVDLKDDDYLGGFECTLGQIVSTKKVTNPLELKKGKPAGKGTITIVADEVKDNRAIVLEVEARNLDKKDMFGKSDPFLEFFKQADDGSWTLVHRTEVIKNNLNPSWKKFTVSVGTFCNGDFNKPLKVACYDKDEDTSSDLIGEFSCTTANLLEARDQGVEFDCIHPEKQKKKKSYKNSGVVRIKNCKIEAQYTFLDYVMGGCQINFTVGIDFTGSNGDPRSPESLHYLSPDGTNQYLNAIWSVGQVIKDYDTDKLFPAFGFGAQVPPDFKVSHEFALNFNPNSPYCQGIEGIVQAYRAALPQVRLYGPTNFSPIINHVARIAAGAAQQSNAAQYFVLLIITDGEITDLDQTKQAIVNSSKLPMSIIIVGVGEADFKAMEVLDGDNGVLKAPSGEPVSRDIVQFVPFKSFASAPREALAQTVLAEVPGQLVSYFKMRNIIPVNPPAPSK
;
A
#
# COMPACT_ATOMS: atom_id res chain seq x y z
N MET A 1 51.48 14.67 -35.95
CA MET A 1 50.59 13.98 -34.99
C MET A 1 51.29 13.51 -33.69
N LEU A 2 52.56 13.87 -33.46
CA LEU A 2 53.28 13.58 -32.19
C LEU A 2 53.55 14.83 -31.33
N VAL A 3 53.25 16.03 -31.82
CA VAL A 3 53.44 17.31 -31.08
C VAL A 3 52.15 17.77 -30.37
N LEU A 4 50.96 17.33 -30.82
CA LEU A 4 49.68 17.68 -30.20
C LEU A 4 49.37 16.88 -28.92
N ASN A 5 49.96 15.69 -28.73
CA ASN A 5 49.72 14.87 -27.53
C ASN A 5 50.51 15.35 -26.30
N GLY A 6 51.64 16.05 -26.47
CA GLY A 6 52.40 16.60 -25.34
C GLY A 6 51.70 17.81 -24.70
N VAL A 7 51.16 18.71 -25.51
CA VAL A 7 50.52 19.96 -25.03
C VAL A 7 49.21 19.69 -24.27
N LEU A 8 48.45 18.65 -24.66
CA LEU A 8 47.23 18.23 -23.96
C LEU A 8 47.52 17.56 -22.61
N GLN A 9 48.66 16.88 -22.49
CA GLN A 9 49.04 16.21 -21.25
C GLN A 9 49.57 17.20 -20.21
N ASP A 10 50.34 18.21 -20.64
CA ASP A 10 50.84 19.28 -19.76
C ASP A 10 49.71 20.21 -19.27
N ALA A 11 48.70 20.49 -20.11
CA ALA A 11 47.53 21.25 -19.70
C ALA A 11 46.67 20.51 -18.67
N TYR A 12 46.57 19.17 -18.76
CA TYR A 12 45.84 18.35 -17.81
C TYR A 12 46.53 18.31 -16.43
N TRP A 13 47.86 18.19 -16.41
CA TRP A 13 48.64 18.23 -15.17
C TRP A 13 48.63 19.62 -14.52
N ALA A 14 48.69 20.70 -15.31
CA ALA A 14 48.54 22.06 -14.79
C ALA A 14 47.16 22.30 -14.16
N PHE A 15 46.09 21.77 -14.78
CA PHE A 15 44.74 21.87 -14.24
C PHE A 15 44.59 21.08 -12.93
N LEU A 16 45.19 19.88 -12.84
CA LEU A 16 45.17 19.08 -11.61
C LEU A 16 45.90 19.75 -10.45
N VAL A 17 47.04 20.39 -10.72
CA VAL A 17 47.83 21.12 -9.71
C VAL A 17 47.08 22.36 -9.22
N ILE A 18 46.40 23.08 -10.11
CA ILE A 18 45.55 24.24 -9.73
C ILE A 18 44.37 23.76 -8.86
N LEU A 19 43.75 22.63 -9.20
CA LEU A 19 42.64 22.06 -8.41
C LEU A 19 43.10 21.63 -7.01
N LEU A 20 44.29 21.01 -6.91
CA LEU A 20 44.91 20.62 -5.63
C LEU A 20 45.27 21.83 -4.76
N PHE A 21 45.82 22.90 -5.36
CA PHE A 21 46.08 24.14 -4.64
C PHE A 21 44.79 24.83 -4.17
N ALA A 22 43.73 24.85 -5.00
CA ALA A 22 42.44 25.40 -4.60
C ALA A 22 41.81 24.62 -3.42
N LEU A 23 41.91 23.28 -3.43
CA LEU A 23 41.44 22.42 -2.34
C LEU A 23 42.24 22.62 -1.04
N MET A 24 43.56 22.83 -1.12
CA MET A 24 44.41 23.13 0.05
C MET A 24 44.08 24.47 0.71
N PHE A 25 43.64 25.48 -0.06
CA PHE A 25 43.24 26.79 0.48
C PHE A 25 41.80 26.84 0.99
N LEU A 26 40.90 26.00 0.48
CA LEU A 26 39.49 25.93 0.89
C LEU A 26 39.26 25.07 2.14
N LEU A 27 40.07 24.02 2.36
CA LEU A 27 39.91 23.09 3.49
C LEU A 27 39.93 23.78 4.88
N PRO A 28 40.82 24.74 5.17
CA PRO A 28 40.84 25.42 6.46
C PRO A 28 39.61 26.30 6.68
N PHE A 29 39.05 26.90 5.61
CA PHE A 29 37.84 27.72 5.68
C PHE A 29 36.58 26.87 5.92
N ILE A 30 36.50 25.70 5.31
CA ILE A 30 35.41 24.73 5.50
C ILE A 30 35.41 24.19 6.95
N LEU A 31 36.58 23.89 7.50
CA LEU A 31 36.73 23.43 8.89
C LEU A 31 36.44 24.55 9.91
N LEU A 32 36.73 25.81 9.59
CA LEU A 32 36.36 26.96 10.43
C LEU A 32 34.83 27.21 10.44
N LEU A 33 34.16 27.03 9.31
CA LEU A 33 32.69 27.13 9.17
C LEU A 33 31.95 26.02 9.93
N GLN A 34 32.52 24.81 10.04
CA GLN A 34 31.95 23.72 10.85
C GLN A 34 32.03 23.95 12.37
N SER A 35 32.84 24.88 12.86
CA SER A 35 33.03 25.13 14.30
C SER A 35 32.14 26.22 14.90
N ARG A 36 31.27 26.88 14.11
CA ARG A 36 30.45 28.03 14.54
C ARG A 36 28.95 27.93 14.25
N ILE A 37 28.40 26.73 14.03
CA ILE A 37 26.96 26.53 13.86
C ILE A 37 26.42 25.71 15.03
N ASP A 38 25.65 26.38 15.89
CA ASP A 38 24.95 25.82 17.04
C ASP A 38 23.68 25.09 16.54
N PHE A 39 23.70 23.75 16.53
CA PHE A 39 22.59 22.92 16.05
C PHE A 39 21.50 22.76 17.12
N LYS A 40 20.68 23.80 17.30
CA LYS A 40 19.33 23.67 17.86
C LYS A 40 18.36 24.50 17.01
N CYS A 41 17.36 23.83 16.46
CA CYS A 41 16.27 24.33 15.60
C CYS A 41 16.57 24.47 14.10
N LEU A 42 16.36 23.41 13.31
CA LEU A 42 15.68 23.45 12.01
C LEU A 42 15.25 22.02 11.57
N PRO A 43 14.17 21.88 10.76
CA PRO A 43 13.44 20.64 10.57
C PRO A 43 14.11 19.69 9.57
N SER A 44 13.93 18.40 9.85
CA SER A 44 14.45 17.24 9.14
C SER A 44 13.94 17.14 7.70
N ARG A 45 14.69 17.70 6.74
CA ARG A 45 14.68 17.35 5.32
C ARG A 45 15.88 18.02 4.62
N LEU A 46 17.06 17.39 4.67
CA LEU A 46 18.20 17.53 3.74
C LEU A 46 19.45 16.91 4.39
N ALA A 47 19.65 15.61 4.21
CA ALA A 47 20.93 14.94 4.50
C ALA A 47 21.10 13.69 3.63
N TRP A 48 21.72 13.88 2.46
CA TRP A 48 22.50 12.89 1.70
C TRP A 48 23.63 13.74 1.07
N VAL A 49 24.92 13.44 1.09
CA VAL A 49 25.63 12.24 0.64
C VAL A 49 27.07 12.34 1.18
N THR A 50 27.60 11.29 1.82
CA THR A 50 28.99 10.79 1.68
C THR A 50 29.20 9.54 2.56
N SER A 51 28.99 8.35 2.01
CA SER A 51 29.52 7.10 2.58
C SER A 51 29.34 5.96 1.59
N THR A 52 30.42 5.65 0.87
CA THR A 52 30.61 4.40 0.13
C THR A 52 30.82 3.26 1.12
N THR A 53 29.78 2.48 1.42
CA THR A 53 29.89 1.08 1.84
C THR A 53 28.60 0.37 1.43
N SER A 54 28.75 -0.80 0.84
CA SER A 54 27.69 -1.70 0.37
C SER A 54 26.68 -2.00 1.47
N ASN A 55 25.50 -1.39 1.37
CA ASN A 55 24.29 -1.75 2.11
C ASN A 55 23.12 -1.23 1.26
N GLU A 56 22.64 -2.06 0.33
CA GLU A 56 21.43 -1.77 -0.47
C GLU A 56 20.14 -2.08 0.31
N ALA A 57 20.23 -2.80 1.43
CA ALA A 57 19.09 -3.14 2.30
C ALA A 57 18.34 -1.94 2.94
N PRO A 58 18.99 -0.83 3.35
CA PRO A 58 18.27 0.26 4.04
C PRO A 58 17.39 1.11 3.12
N LEU A 59 17.66 1.13 1.81
CA LEU A 59 16.93 1.94 0.82
C LEU A 59 15.60 1.29 0.42
N ILE A 60 15.56 -0.04 0.30
CA ILE A 60 14.33 -0.80 -0.02
C ILE A 60 13.30 -0.66 1.11
N VAL A 61 13.76 -0.67 2.38
CA VAL A 61 12.88 -0.52 3.54
C VAL A 61 12.30 0.90 3.66
N GLN A 62 13.00 1.92 3.14
CA GLN A 62 12.52 3.32 3.17
C GLN A 62 11.45 3.64 2.12
N MET A 63 11.35 2.88 1.03
CA MET A 63 10.34 3.10 -0.01
C MET A 63 8.97 2.52 0.37
N ALA A 64 8.91 1.56 1.29
CA ALA A 64 7.66 1.00 1.83
C ALA A 64 7.00 1.91 2.89
N THR A 65 6.89 3.21 2.63
CA THR A 65 5.98 4.08 3.41
C THR A 65 4.55 3.90 2.88
N GLN A 66 4.01 2.69 3.05
CA GLN A 66 2.59 2.45 2.88
C GLN A 66 1.78 3.30 3.86
N CYS A 67 0.61 3.75 3.41
CA CYS A 67 -0.35 4.54 4.15
C CYS A 67 -0.74 3.81 5.45
N VAL A 68 -0.15 4.20 6.58
CA VAL A 68 -0.58 3.73 7.90
C VAL A 68 -1.99 4.27 8.12
N VAL A 69 -2.96 3.36 8.17
CA VAL A 69 -4.35 3.71 8.40
C VAL A 69 -4.65 3.56 9.88
N LYS A 70 -5.46 4.44 10.46
CA LYS A 70 -5.94 4.28 11.84
C LYS A 70 -7.26 3.51 11.87
N VAL A 71 -7.35 2.51 12.74
CA VAL A 71 -8.57 1.75 13.00
C VAL A 71 -9.04 2.06 14.42
N GLU A 72 -10.33 2.35 14.55
CA GLU A 72 -11.03 2.50 15.83
C GLU A 72 -11.76 1.20 16.15
N LEU A 73 -11.55 0.69 17.37
CA LEU A 73 -12.21 -0.49 17.89
C LEU A 73 -13.24 -0.09 18.94
N THR A 74 -14.50 -0.42 18.70
CA THR A 74 -15.59 -0.30 19.67
C THR A 74 -15.75 -1.62 20.40
N ILE A 75 -15.73 -1.59 21.73
CA ILE A 75 -15.74 -2.78 22.58
C ILE A 75 -17.05 -2.85 23.36
N SER A 76 -17.62 -4.05 23.46
CA SER A 76 -18.68 -4.36 24.41
C SER A 76 -18.48 -5.77 24.97
N CYS A 77 -18.92 -6.01 26.20
CA CYS A 77 -18.89 -7.33 26.81
C CYS A 77 -20.29 -7.76 27.26
N LYS A 78 -20.47 -9.06 27.46
CA LYS A 78 -21.67 -9.63 28.09
C LYS A 78 -21.31 -10.72 29.07
N ASN A 79 -22.11 -10.86 30.12
CA ASN A 79 -22.01 -11.88 31.16
C ASN A 79 -20.61 -11.98 31.79
N LEU A 80 -19.98 -10.84 32.09
CA LEU A 80 -18.70 -10.81 32.78
C LEU A 80 -18.80 -11.53 34.15
N LEU A 81 -17.67 -12.10 34.60
CA LEU A 81 -17.59 -12.73 35.91
C LEU A 81 -17.86 -11.70 37.01
N ASP A 82 -18.56 -12.12 38.05
CA ASP A 82 -18.73 -11.33 39.26
C ASP A 82 -17.61 -11.69 40.24
N LYS A 83 -16.75 -10.72 40.53
CA LYS A 83 -15.62 -10.89 41.47
C LYS A 83 -15.86 -10.19 42.80
N ASP A 84 -16.75 -9.21 42.80
CA ASP A 84 -17.16 -8.48 43.98
C ASP A 84 -18.09 -9.26 44.91
N VAL A 85 -17.88 -9.09 46.22
CA VAL A 85 -18.79 -9.61 47.24
C VAL A 85 -19.90 -8.59 47.50
N GLY A 86 -21.00 -8.69 46.75
CA GLY A 86 -22.24 -7.93 47.01
C GLY A 86 -22.46 -6.69 46.11
N SER A 87 -21.53 -6.40 45.20
CA SER A 87 -21.71 -5.47 44.08
C SER A 87 -21.45 -6.19 42.75
N LYS A 88 -21.70 -5.50 41.64
CA LYS A 88 -21.28 -5.95 40.30
C LYS A 88 -19.92 -5.34 40.00
N SER A 89 -19.12 -6.02 39.19
CA SER A 89 -17.85 -5.52 38.67
C SER A 89 -17.93 -4.12 38.03
N ASP A 90 -16.84 -3.37 38.15
CA ASP A 90 -16.54 -2.08 37.52
C ASP A 90 -15.58 -2.29 36.31
N PRO A 91 -16.02 -2.86 35.18
CA PRO A 91 -15.12 -3.29 34.11
C PRO A 91 -14.43 -2.15 33.36
N LEU A 92 -13.20 -2.44 32.93
CA LEU A 92 -12.38 -1.67 31.98
C LEU A 92 -11.68 -2.63 31.02
N CYS A 93 -11.59 -2.27 29.73
CA CYS A 93 -10.90 -3.06 28.71
C CYS A 93 -9.57 -2.40 28.30
N VAL A 94 -8.51 -3.19 28.20
CA VAL A 94 -7.17 -2.77 27.78
C VAL A 94 -6.80 -3.47 26.48
N LEU A 95 -6.35 -2.68 25.51
CA LEU A 95 -5.79 -3.16 24.25
C LEU A 95 -4.26 -3.24 24.38
N LEU A 96 -3.75 -4.46 24.24
CA LEU A 96 -2.32 -4.75 24.17
C LEU A 96 -1.97 -5.19 22.75
N GLN A 97 -0.79 -4.80 22.28
CA GLN A 97 -0.23 -5.27 21.01
C GLN A 97 1.10 -5.96 21.25
N SER A 98 1.32 -7.08 20.55
CA SER A 98 2.57 -7.82 20.64
C SER A 98 3.70 -7.05 19.97
N THR A 99 4.83 -6.90 20.66
CA THR A 99 6.09 -6.36 20.08
C THR A 99 7.07 -7.46 19.69
N GLY A 100 6.69 -8.74 19.85
CA GLY A 100 7.52 -9.91 19.58
C GLY A 100 8.09 -10.51 20.87
N ASN A 101 8.63 -11.74 20.80
CA ASN A 101 9.24 -12.44 21.95
C ASN A 101 8.34 -12.49 23.20
N ASP A 102 7.05 -12.74 23.00
CA ASP A 102 6.00 -12.76 24.04
C ASP A 102 5.87 -11.46 24.87
N GLN A 103 6.41 -10.35 24.36
CA GLN A 103 6.23 -9.03 24.94
C GLN A 103 4.97 -8.36 24.41
N TRP A 104 4.22 -7.75 25.32
CA TRP A 104 2.97 -7.05 25.05
C TRP A 104 3.07 -5.63 25.57
N THR A 105 2.71 -4.66 24.74
CA THR A 105 2.66 -3.25 25.12
C THR A 105 1.23 -2.77 25.08
N GLU A 106 0.83 -2.01 26.09
CA GLU A 106 -0.45 -1.33 26.08
C GLU A 106 -0.47 -0.24 25.01
N VAL A 107 -1.50 -0.30 24.17
CA VAL A 107 -1.75 0.67 23.09
C VAL A 107 -2.78 1.69 23.54
N ASP A 108 -3.89 1.21 24.12
CA ASP A 108 -4.98 2.05 24.58
C ASP A 108 -5.84 1.30 25.63
N ARG A 109 -6.72 2.01 26.33
CA ARG A 109 -7.69 1.44 27.27
C ARG A 109 -9.00 2.21 27.28
N THR A 110 -10.11 1.55 27.57
CA THR A 110 -11.44 2.18 27.66
C THR A 110 -11.58 2.98 28.95
N GLU A 111 -12.70 3.68 29.10
CA GLU A 111 -13.17 4.10 30.41
C GLU A 111 -13.60 2.90 31.28
N ARG A 112 -13.74 3.16 32.59
CA ARG A 112 -14.33 2.25 33.56
C ARG A 112 -15.86 2.42 33.58
N VAL A 113 -16.60 1.34 33.41
CA VAL A 113 -18.06 1.33 33.57
C VAL A 113 -18.38 0.78 34.95
N LYS A 114 -19.18 1.50 35.75
CA LYS A 114 -19.46 1.06 37.12
C LYS A 114 -20.57 0.02 37.20
N ASN A 115 -20.39 -1.00 38.03
CA ASN A 115 -21.40 -1.96 38.44
C ASN A 115 -22.15 -2.59 37.25
N CYS A 116 -21.41 -3.06 36.25
CA CYS A 116 -21.95 -3.52 34.98
C CYS A 116 -21.29 -4.82 34.51
N GLN A 117 -22.08 -5.87 34.28
CA GLN A 117 -21.60 -7.15 33.73
C GLN A 117 -21.76 -7.25 32.21
N ASP A 118 -22.46 -6.29 31.61
CA ASP A 118 -22.69 -6.18 30.16
C ASP A 118 -22.26 -4.79 29.65
N PRO A 119 -21.01 -4.36 29.86
CA PRO A 119 -20.59 -3.01 29.51
C PRO A 119 -20.57 -2.77 28.00
N GLU A 120 -21.08 -1.62 27.58
CA GLU A 120 -20.82 -1.01 26.28
C GLU A 120 -19.90 0.19 26.51
N PHE A 121 -18.68 0.12 26.00
CA PHE A 121 -17.67 1.16 26.21
C PHE A 121 -17.85 2.26 25.16
N SER A 122 -17.92 3.51 25.62
CA SER A 122 -18.01 4.71 24.80
C SER A 122 -16.68 5.13 24.19
N LYS A 123 -15.56 4.93 24.89
CA LYS A 123 -14.23 5.20 24.34
C LYS A 123 -13.86 4.13 23.32
N ARG A 124 -13.56 4.58 22.10
CA ARG A 124 -13.01 3.75 21.02
C ARG A 124 -11.50 3.63 21.17
N LEU A 125 -10.99 2.40 21.03
CA LEU A 125 -9.56 2.11 21.13
C LEU A 125 -8.91 2.30 19.77
N CYS A 126 -7.87 3.12 19.69
CA CYS A 126 -7.20 3.42 18.42
C CYS A 126 -5.96 2.56 18.21
N VAL A 127 -5.80 2.00 17.01
CA VAL A 127 -4.61 1.23 16.62
C VAL A 127 -4.22 1.52 15.17
N ASP A 128 -2.92 1.60 14.92
CA ASP A 128 -2.38 1.76 13.57
C ASP A 128 -2.45 0.41 12.82
N TYR A 129 -2.89 0.43 11.57
CA TYR A 129 -3.08 -0.75 10.73
C TYR A 129 -2.04 -0.81 9.61
N HIS A 130 -1.47 -2.00 9.47
CA HIS A 130 -0.46 -2.40 8.50
C HIS A 130 -0.91 -3.72 7.86
N PHE A 131 -1.36 -3.65 6.60
CA PHE A 131 -1.85 -4.84 5.87
C PHE A 131 -0.79 -5.94 5.83
N GLU A 132 0.46 -5.53 5.63
CA GLU A 132 1.62 -6.34 5.37
C GLU A 132 2.23 -6.98 6.64
N LYS A 133 1.58 -6.82 7.81
CA LYS A 133 2.06 -7.33 9.11
C LYS A 133 1.00 -8.14 9.85
N VAL A 134 1.45 -9.22 10.49
CA VAL A 134 0.62 -9.93 11.48
C VAL A 134 0.63 -9.14 12.80
N GLN A 135 -0.36 -8.29 12.98
CA GLN A 135 -0.51 -7.49 14.20
C GLN A 135 -1.33 -8.26 15.24
N LYS A 136 -0.64 -8.98 16.15
CA LYS A 136 -1.31 -9.69 17.25
C LYS A 136 -1.78 -8.72 18.32
N LEU A 137 -3.05 -8.83 18.69
CA LEU A 137 -3.72 -8.04 19.69
C LEU A 137 -4.21 -8.92 20.84
N LYS A 138 -4.23 -8.35 22.03
CA LYS A 138 -4.83 -8.93 23.23
C LYS A 138 -5.71 -7.91 23.90
N LEU A 139 -6.98 -8.22 24.04
CA LEU A 139 -7.94 -7.41 24.78
C LEU A 139 -8.17 -8.05 26.14
N GLY A 140 -7.73 -7.38 27.20
CA GLY A 140 -7.91 -7.82 28.59
C GLY A 140 -8.98 -6.99 29.28
N VAL A 141 -9.93 -7.64 29.94
CA VAL A 141 -10.98 -7.00 30.74
C VAL A 141 -10.67 -7.20 32.22
N TYR A 142 -10.68 -6.09 32.96
CA TYR A 142 -10.32 -6.02 34.37
C TYR A 142 -11.45 -5.39 35.17
N ASP A 143 -11.61 -5.86 36.41
CA ASP A 143 -12.45 -5.25 37.44
C ASP A 143 -11.60 -4.25 38.23
N ILE A 144 -12.00 -2.98 38.22
CA ILE A 144 -11.18 -1.90 38.76
C ILE A 144 -11.71 -1.47 40.13
N ASP A 145 -11.09 -2.02 41.18
CA ASP A 145 -11.48 -1.82 42.58
C ASP A 145 -10.80 -0.61 43.22
N ASN A 146 -9.70 -0.15 42.63
CA ASN A 146 -8.84 0.89 43.18
C ASN A 146 -8.82 2.16 42.31
N LYS A 147 -8.10 3.20 42.78
CA LYS A 147 -7.93 4.47 42.04
C LYS A 147 -6.61 4.52 41.25
N SER A 148 -5.82 3.44 41.27
CA SER A 148 -4.56 3.31 40.57
C SER A 148 -4.78 3.13 39.07
N VAL A 149 -3.75 3.43 38.29
CA VAL A 149 -3.70 3.15 36.84
C VAL A 149 -3.03 1.80 36.59
N ASP A 150 -2.25 1.28 37.56
CA ASP A 150 -1.59 -0.03 37.49
C ASP A 150 -2.62 -1.13 37.75
N LEU A 151 -2.69 -2.10 36.83
CA LEU A 151 -3.68 -3.18 36.81
C LEU A 151 -3.25 -4.42 37.61
N LYS A 152 -2.05 -4.40 38.22
CA LYS A 152 -1.53 -5.57 38.95
C LYS A 152 -2.38 -5.99 40.13
N ASP A 153 -3.06 -5.03 40.75
CA ASP A 153 -3.90 -5.23 41.91
C ASP A 153 -5.39 -5.33 41.55
N ASP A 154 -5.72 -5.30 40.25
CA ASP A 154 -7.09 -5.37 39.72
C ASP A 154 -7.45 -6.79 39.27
N ASP A 155 -8.73 -7.16 39.39
CA ASP A 155 -9.19 -8.52 39.16
C ASP A 155 -9.38 -8.81 37.66
N TYR A 156 -8.65 -9.79 37.11
CA TYR A 156 -8.77 -10.15 35.70
C TYR A 156 -10.07 -10.92 35.43
N LEU A 157 -10.97 -10.30 34.67
CA LEU A 157 -12.28 -10.85 34.30
C LEU A 157 -12.20 -11.77 33.07
N GLY A 158 -11.14 -11.65 32.26
CA GLY A 158 -10.88 -12.48 31.09
C GLY A 158 -10.36 -11.66 29.93
N GLY A 159 -9.93 -12.34 28.86
CA GLY A 159 -9.46 -11.66 27.66
C GLY A 159 -9.58 -12.48 26.40
N PHE A 160 -9.26 -11.84 25.29
CA PHE A 160 -9.35 -12.40 23.94
C PHE A 160 -8.11 -12.01 23.13
N GLU A 161 -7.46 -12.99 22.52
CA GLU A 161 -6.29 -12.81 21.66
C GLU A 161 -6.67 -13.07 20.20
N CYS A 162 -6.28 -12.18 19.30
CA CYS A 162 -6.54 -12.27 17.86
C CYS A 162 -5.51 -11.46 17.06
N THR A 163 -5.67 -11.40 15.74
CA THR A 163 -4.95 -10.43 14.92
C THR A 163 -5.85 -9.26 14.55
N LEU A 164 -5.27 -8.07 14.31
CA LEU A 164 -6.02 -6.94 13.76
C LEU A 164 -6.62 -7.28 12.39
N GLY A 165 -5.90 -8.06 11.57
CA GLY A 165 -6.37 -8.58 10.28
C GLY A 165 -7.71 -9.32 10.38
N GLN A 166 -7.87 -10.19 11.38
CA GLN A 166 -9.13 -10.93 11.62
C GLN A 166 -10.30 -10.02 11.98
N ILE A 167 -10.04 -8.96 12.76
CA ILE A 167 -11.08 -8.01 13.14
C ILE A 167 -11.52 -7.20 11.92
N VAL A 168 -10.57 -6.66 11.14
CA VAL A 168 -10.91 -5.81 9.98
C VAL A 168 -11.51 -6.61 8.83
N SER A 169 -11.16 -7.89 8.64
CA SER A 169 -11.74 -8.72 7.58
C SER A 169 -13.19 -9.13 7.82
N THR A 170 -13.62 -9.17 9.08
CA THR A 170 -15.00 -9.50 9.45
C THR A 170 -15.82 -8.29 9.88
N LYS A 171 -15.16 -7.15 10.12
CA LYS A 171 -15.67 -5.90 10.70
C LYS A 171 -16.19 -6.03 12.14
N LYS A 172 -16.80 -7.17 12.49
CA LYS A 172 -17.36 -7.47 13.80
C LYS A 172 -17.02 -8.89 14.22
N VAL A 173 -16.39 -9.02 15.39
CA VAL A 173 -16.06 -10.31 16.01
C VAL A 173 -16.72 -10.39 17.38
N THR A 174 -17.35 -11.53 17.69
CA THR A 174 -17.87 -11.84 19.02
C THR A 174 -17.31 -13.18 19.47
N ASN A 175 -16.55 -13.19 20.56
CA ASN A 175 -15.89 -14.41 21.05
C ASN A 175 -15.99 -14.55 22.57
N PRO A 176 -15.91 -15.78 23.10
CA PRO A 176 -15.80 -16.02 24.54
C PRO A 176 -14.53 -15.38 25.12
N LEU A 177 -14.63 -14.90 26.36
CA LEU A 177 -13.48 -14.47 27.14
C LEU A 177 -12.80 -15.67 27.78
N GLU A 178 -11.47 -15.63 27.87
CA GLU A 178 -10.66 -16.66 28.54
C GLU A 178 -9.85 -16.06 29.70
N LEU A 179 -9.79 -16.79 30.82
CA LEU A 179 -8.92 -16.44 31.95
C LEU A 179 -7.45 -16.78 31.64
N LYS A 180 -7.25 -17.82 30.84
CA LYS A 180 -5.98 -18.29 30.29
C LYS A 180 -6.30 -19.18 29.09
N LYS A 181 -5.31 -19.42 28.23
CA LYS A 181 -5.47 -20.22 27.00
C LYS A 181 -6.27 -21.51 27.26
N GLY A 182 -7.44 -21.60 26.62
CA GLY A 182 -8.34 -22.76 26.70
C GLY A 182 -9.13 -22.90 28.00
N LYS A 183 -9.10 -21.91 28.91
CA LYS A 183 -9.92 -21.86 30.13
C LYS A 183 -10.93 -20.70 30.02
N PRO A 184 -12.22 -21.00 29.78
CA PRO A 184 -13.26 -19.98 29.69
C PRO A 184 -13.39 -19.13 30.95
N ALA A 185 -13.68 -17.84 30.78
CA ALA A 185 -14.04 -16.91 31.84
C ALA A 185 -15.57 -16.93 32.07
N GLY A 186 -16.07 -18.07 32.56
CA GLY A 186 -17.52 -18.27 32.75
C GLY A 186 -18.28 -18.25 31.42
N LYS A 187 -19.33 -17.42 31.34
CA LYS A 187 -20.13 -17.18 30.11
C LYS A 187 -19.79 -15.85 29.45
N GLY A 188 -18.71 -15.21 29.91
CA GLY A 188 -18.28 -13.90 29.43
C GLY A 188 -17.97 -13.92 27.94
N THR A 189 -18.46 -12.93 27.21
CA THR A 189 -18.12 -12.71 25.80
C THR A 189 -17.68 -11.28 25.58
N ILE A 190 -16.77 -11.08 24.64
CA ILE A 190 -16.37 -9.77 24.13
C ILE A 190 -16.80 -9.64 22.67
N THR A 191 -17.33 -8.47 22.32
CA THR A 191 -17.65 -8.07 20.96
C THR A 191 -16.82 -6.86 20.58
N ILE A 192 -16.16 -6.96 19.43
CA ILE A 192 -15.29 -5.95 18.86
C ILE A 192 -15.86 -5.55 17.51
N VAL A 193 -16.07 -4.25 17.29
CA VAL A 193 -16.45 -3.69 16.00
C VAL A 193 -15.35 -2.73 15.55
N ALA A 194 -14.84 -2.90 14.33
CA ALA A 194 -13.83 -2.03 13.76
C ALA A 194 -14.42 -1.07 12.73
N ASP A 195 -13.96 0.17 12.78
CA ASP A 195 -14.18 1.19 11.76
C ASP A 195 -12.86 1.89 11.41
N GLU A 196 -12.69 2.26 10.14
CA GLU A 196 -11.54 3.03 9.68
C GLU A 196 -11.72 4.52 10.02
N VAL A 197 -10.71 5.13 10.62
CA VAL A 197 -10.73 6.56 10.97
C VAL A 197 -10.33 7.37 9.75
N LYS A 198 -11.31 7.88 9.00
CA LYS A 198 -11.06 8.77 7.86
C LYS A 198 -12.25 9.61 7.43
N ASP A 199 -11.93 10.67 6.68
CA ASP A 199 -12.87 11.27 5.74
C ASP A 199 -12.59 10.71 4.33
N ASN A 200 -13.47 9.83 3.85
CA ASN A 200 -13.36 9.22 2.52
C ASN A 200 -13.90 10.13 1.41
N ARG A 201 -14.36 11.33 1.71
CA ARG A 201 -14.88 12.26 0.71
C ARG A 201 -13.76 12.88 -0.11
N ALA A 202 -13.95 12.93 -1.41
CA ALA A 202 -13.09 13.66 -2.33
C ALA A 202 -13.91 14.55 -3.25
N ILE A 203 -13.32 15.69 -3.60
CA ILE A 203 -13.85 16.65 -4.56
C ILE A 203 -13.37 16.24 -5.94
N VAL A 204 -14.33 16.10 -6.84
CA VAL A 204 -14.12 15.73 -8.23
C VAL A 204 -14.48 16.93 -9.09
N LEU A 205 -13.51 17.42 -9.87
CA LEU A 205 -13.61 18.67 -10.61
C LEU A 205 -13.34 18.48 -12.10
N GLU A 206 -14.18 19.12 -12.91
CA GLU A 206 -13.98 19.31 -14.35
C GLU A 206 -13.95 20.80 -14.64
N VAL A 207 -12.86 21.28 -15.24
CA VAL A 207 -12.59 22.72 -15.38
C VAL A 207 -12.18 23.04 -16.81
N GLU A 208 -12.71 24.15 -17.32
CA GLU A 208 -12.29 24.75 -18.58
C GLU A 208 -12.06 26.25 -18.39
N ALA A 209 -11.38 26.89 -19.33
CA ALA A 209 -11.30 28.34 -19.39
C ALA A 209 -11.64 28.84 -20.79
N ARG A 210 -11.96 30.13 -20.88
CA ARG A 210 -12.37 30.79 -22.12
C ARG A 210 -11.74 32.17 -22.23
N ASN A 211 -11.35 32.54 -23.44
CA ASN A 211 -10.82 33.85 -23.78
C ASN A 211 -9.67 34.29 -22.85
N LEU A 212 -8.77 33.37 -22.50
CA LEU A 212 -7.59 33.71 -21.71
C LEU A 212 -6.73 34.76 -22.43
N ASP A 213 -6.11 35.64 -21.66
CA ASP A 213 -5.15 36.60 -22.22
C ASP A 213 -3.94 35.86 -22.80
N LYS A 214 -3.57 36.21 -24.03
CA LYS A 214 -2.33 35.80 -24.66
C LYS A 214 -1.12 36.44 -23.95
N LYS A 215 -0.16 35.66 -23.45
CA LYS A 215 1.14 36.19 -22.97
C LYS A 215 2.27 36.02 -23.97
N ASP A 216 2.25 34.97 -24.79
CA ASP A 216 3.32 34.73 -25.76
C ASP A 216 3.34 35.70 -26.95
N MET A 217 4.56 36.08 -27.34
CA MET A 217 4.79 36.91 -28.54
C MET A 217 4.50 36.13 -29.83
N PHE A 218 4.89 34.85 -29.89
CA PHE A 218 4.78 33.98 -31.07
C PHE A 218 3.97 32.69 -30.81
N GLY A 219 2.78 32.81 -30.26
CA GLY A 219 1.88 31.68 -29.99
C GLY A 219 0.72 32.13 -29.11
N LYS A 220 -0.30 31.30 -28.87
CA LYS A 220 -1.19 31.53 -27.72
C LYS A 220 -0.51 31.00 -26.47
N SER A 221 -1.01 31.40 -25.31
CA SER A 221 -0.58 30.87 -24.03
C SER A 221 -0.68 29.36 -23.93
N ASP A 222 0.15 28.80 -23.05
CA ASP A 222 0.25 27.42 -22.59
C ASP A 222 -0.34 27.29 -21.17
N PRO A 223 -1.67 27.43 -20.98
CA PRO A 223 -2.23 27.62 -19.65
C PRO A 223 -2.29 26.36 -18.77
N PHE A 224 -2.11 26.57 -17.47
CA PHE A 224 -2.42 25.62 -16.40
C PHE A 224 -3.00 26.33 -15.18
N LEU A 225 -3.71 25.59 -14.32
CA LEU A 225 -4.30 26.08 -13.08
C LEU A 225 -3.54 25.56 -11.86
N GLU A 226 -3.46 26.40 -10.84
CA GLU A 226 -3.03 26.06 -9.49
C GLU A 226 -4.14 26.39 -8.48
N PHE A 227 -4.52 25.39 -7.69
CA PHE A 227 -5.50 25.53 -6.61
C PHE A 227 -4.76 25.62 -5.29
N PHE A 228 -5.10 26.62 -4.49
CA PHE A 228 -4.53 26.86 -3.18
C PHE A 228 -5.61 26.90 -2.11
N LYS A 229 -5.33 26.27 -0.97
CA LYS A 229 -6.11 26.43 0.25
C LYS A 229 -5.45 27.41 1.21
N GLN A 230 -6.26 28.12 1.98
CA GLN A 230 -5.77 28.96 3.07
C GLN A 230 -5.62 28.15 4.36
N ALA A 231 -4.45 28.23 5.00
CA ALA A 231 -4.21 27.71 6.34
C ALA A 231 -4.69 28.69 7.42
N ASP A 232 -4.76 28.25 8.69
CA ASP A 232 -5.28 29.07 9.80
C ASP A 232 -4.39 30.28 10.10
N ASP A 233 -3.11 30.23 9.73
CA ASP A 233 -2.17 31.35 9.81
C ASP A 233 -2.29 32.33 8.62
N GLY A 234 -3.24 32.09 7.70
CA GLY A 234 -3.49 32.89 6.51
C GLY A 234 -2.59 32.56 5.31
N SER A 235 -1.63 31.64 5.45
CA SER A 235 -0.75 31.22 4.36
C SER A 235 -1.48 30.39 3.30
N TRP A 236 -0.99 30.42 2.06
CA TRP A 236 -1.56 29.66 0.94
C TRP A 236 -0.74 28.41 0.66
N THR A 237 -1.41 27.26 0.61
CA THR A 237 -0.78 25.97 0.30
C THR A 237 -1.36 25.41 -1.00
N LEU A 238 -0.48 25.01 -1.93
CA LEU A 238 -0.89 24.37 -3.19
C LEU A 238 -1.52 23.01 -2.89
N VAL A 239 -2.74 22.77 -3.41
CA VAL A 239 -3.47 21.51 -3.23
C VAL A 239 -3.59 20.71 -4.54
N HIS A 240 -3.56 21.39 -5.69
CA HIS A 240 -3.60 20.73 -7.00
C HIS A 240 -3.04 21.64 -8.10
N ARG A 241 -2.40 21.03 -9.10
CA ARG A 241 -1.97 21.68 -10.35
C ARG A 241 -2.44 20.83 -11.53
N THR A 242 -3.07 21.45 -12.53
CA THR A 242 -3.51 20.76 -13.75
C THR A 242 -2.34 20.52 -14.71
N GLU A 243 -2.57 19.74 -15.77
CA GLU A 243 -1.62 19.69 -16.88
C GLU A 243 -1.54 21.02 -17.64
N VAL A 244 -0.43 21.21 -18.35
CA VAL A 244 -0.22 22.34 -19.27
C VAL A 244 -0.82 21.99 -20.63
N ILE A 245 -1.66 22.88 -21.17
CA ILE A 245 -2.24 22.72 -22.51
C ILE A 245 -1.59 23.75 -23.43
N LYS A 246 -0.75 23.29 -24.36
CA LYS A 246 0.00 24.20 -25.24
C LYS A 246 -0.89 24.95 -26.23
N ASN A 247 -0.57 26.22 -26.48
CA ASN A 247 -1.09 27.10 -27.51
C ASN A 247 -2.64 27.18 -27.53
N ASN A 248 -3.25 27.43 -26.37
CA ASN A 248 -4.69 27.39 -26.20
C ASN A 248 -5.22 28.47 -25.23
N LEU A 249 -6.13 29.34 -25.72
CA LEU A 249 -6.81 30.34 -24.88
C LEU A 249 -8.18 29.88 -24.36
N ASN A 250 -8.61 28.68 -24.74
CA ASN A 250 -9.86 28.05 -24.30
C ASN A 250 -9.59 26.59 -23.86
N PRO A 251 -8.68 26.37 -22.90
CA PRO A 251 -8.32 25.02 -22.46
C PRO A 251 -9.48 24.32 -21.76
N SER A 252 -9.56 23.00 -21.91
CA SER A 252 -10.35 22.11 -21.04
C SER A 252 -9.39 21.09 -20.46
N TRP A 253 -9.13 21.17 -19.15
CA TRP A 253 -8.18 20.29 -18.48
C TRP A 253 -8.82 18.94 -18.13
N LYS A 254 -7.97 17.93 -17.89
CA LYS A 254 -8.40 16.62 -17.43
C LYS A 254 -9.15 16.73 -16.10
N LYS A 255 -10.20 15.92 -15.98
CA LYS A 255 -10.91 15.69 -14.72
C LYS A 255 -9.91 15.25 -13.64
N PHE A 256 -10.00 15.84 -12.45
CA PHE A 256 -9.14 15.48 -11.33
C PHE A 256 -9.93 15.25 -10.04
N THR A 257 -9.27 14.66 -9.04
CA THR A 257 -9.87 14.30 -7.75
C THR A 257 -8.90 14.62 -6.62
N VAL A 258 -9.38 15.29 -5.56
CA VAL A 258 -8.59 15.65 -4.37
C VAL A 258 -9.41 15.37 -3.12
N SER A 259 -8.82 14.80 -2.07
CA SER A 259 -9.55 14.57 -0.82
C SER A 259 -10.06 15.87 -0.20
N VAL A 260 -11.21 15.83 0.47
CA VAL A 260 -11.79 16.99 1.16
C VAL A 260 -10.82 17.58 2.19
N GLY A 261 -10.09 16.72 2.92
CA GLY A 261 -9.05 17.15 3.85
C GLY A 261 -7.92 17.91 3.15
N THR A 262 -7.40 17.40 2.03
CA THR A 262 -6.33 18.10 1.29
C THR A 262 -6.84 19.38 0.67
N PHE A 263 -8.04 19.38 0.09
CA PHE A 263 -8.56 20.50 -0.68
C PHE A 263 -9.05 21.67 0.19
N CYS A 264 -9.74 21.40 1.30
CA CYS A 264 -10.34 22.44 2.14
C CYS A 264 -10.33 22.15 3.65
N ASN A 265 -9.57 21.15 4.12
CA ASN A 265 -9.51 20.75 5.54
C ASN A 265 -10.88 20.41 6.14
N GLY A 266 -11.84 19.94 5.33
CA GLY A 266 -13.21 19.65 5.79
C GLY A 266 -14.14 20.86 5.91
N ASP A 267 -13.63 22.08 5.76
CA ASP A 267 -14.45 23.29 5.83
C ASP A 267 -14.72 23.83 4.41
N PHE A 268 -15.95 23.63 3.94
CA PHE A 268 -16.34 24.03 2.59
C PHE A 268 -16.45 25.54 2.39
N ASN A 269 -16.43 26.32 3.47
CA ASN A 269 -16.54 27.78 3.44
C ASN A 269 -15.18 28.48 3.56
N LYS A 270 -14.09 27.74 3.80
CA LYS A 270 -12.74 28.33 3.81
C LYS A 270 -12.36 28.86 2.43
N PRO A 271 -11.67 30.02 2.36
CA PRO A 271 -11.20 30.58 1.10
C PRO A 271 -10.26 29.65 0.34
N LEU A 272 -10.53 29.54 -0.95
CA LEU A 272 -9.68 28.94 -1.96
C LEU A 272 -9.22 30.01 -2.93
N LYS A 273 -7.97 29.92 -3.37
CA LYS A 273 -7.44 30.75 -4.44
C LYS A 273 -7.11 29.87 -5.63
N VAL A 274 -7.53 30.28 -6.82
CA VAL A 274 -7.20 29.61 -8.07
C VAL A 274 -6.45 30.59 -8.95
N ALA A 275 -5.25 30.22 -9.37
CA ALA A 275 -4.40 31.03 -10.23
C ALA A 275 -4.19 30.31 -11.57
N CYS A 276 -4.38 31.04 -12.66
CA CYS A 276 -4.11 30.59 -14.01
C CYS A 276 -2.77 31.17 -14.47
N TYR A 277 -1.86 30.29 -14.87
CA TYR A 277 -0.52 30.64 -15.32
C TYR A 277 -0.31 30.24 -16.76
N ASP A 278 0.62 30.93 -17.42
CA ASP A 278 1.20 30.58 -18.71
C ASP A 278 2.55 29.89 -18.50
N LYS A 279 2.79 28.78 -19.19
CA LYS A 279 4.03 28.01 -19.01
C LYS A 279 5.07 28.40 -20.04
N ASP A 280 6.08 29.14 -19.59
CA ASP A 280 7.28 29.41 -20.40
C ASP A 280 8.30 28.26 -20.29
N GLU A 281 8.98 27.96 -21.41
CA GLU A 281 10.00 26.90 -21.48
C GLU A 281 11.31 27.29 -20.77
N ASP A 282 11.67 28.59 -20.76
CA ASP A 282 12.97 29.09 -20.27
C ASP A 282 12.89 30.02 -19.06
N THR A 283 11.69 30.36 -18.57
CA THR A 283 11.48 31.30 -17.45
C THR A 283 10.45 30.81 -16.42
N SER A 284 10.33 31.54 -15.31
CA SER A 284 9.23 31.35 -14.37
C SER A 284 7.89 31.65 -15.05
N SER A 285 6.89 30.80 -14.81
CA SER A 285 5.56 30.92 -15.41
C SER A 285 4.88 32.26 -15.12
N ASP A 286 4.26 32.82 -16.16
CA ASP A 286 3.61 34.12 -16.12
C ASP A 286 2.17 34.03 -15.62
N LEU A 287 1.78 34.85 -14.64
CA LEU A 287 0.39 34.88 -14.16
C LEU A 287 -0.53 35.47 -15.25
N ILE A 288 -1.53 34.70 -15.67
CA ILE A 288 -2.63 35.18 -16.54
C ILE A 288 -3.63 35.94 -15.69
N GLY A 289 -4.07 35.35 -14.57
CA GLY A 289 -4.92 35.97 -13.57
C GLY A 289 -5.29 34.98 -12.45
N GLU A 290 -6.00 35.47 -11.45
CA GLU A 290 -6.43 34.67 -10.29
C GLU A 290 -7.85 35.06 -9.85
N PHE A 291 -8.49 34.16 -9.11
CA PHE A 291 -9.75 34.43 -8.42
C PHE A 291 -9.78 33.73 -7.06
N SER A 292 -10.65 34.23 -6.17
CA SER A 292 -10.94 33.58 -4.88
C SER A 292 -12.36 33.02 -4.89
N CYS A 293 -12.54 31.85 -4.31
CA CYS A 293 -13.83 31.18 -4.17
C CYS A 293 -13.84 30.33 -2.89
N THR A 294 -14.87 29.51 -2.72
CA THR A 294 -14.93 28.48 -1.67
C THR A 294 -15.33 27.15 -2.30
N THR A 295 -15.10 26.04 -1.61
CA THR A 295 -15.58 24.72 -2.08
C THR A 295 -17.11 24.73 -2.25
N ALA A 296 -17.83 25.41 -1.36
CA ALA A 296 -19.27 25.61 -1.48
C ALA A 296 -19.65 26.27 -2.82
N ASN A 297 -18.94 27.33 -3.23
CA ASN A 297 -19.18 27.97 -4.53
C ASN A 297 -18.86 27.04 -5.70
N LEU A 298 -17.79 26.24 -5.62
CA LEU A 298 -17.48 25.27 -6.67
C LEU A 298 -18.60 24.24 -6.81
N LEU A 299 -19.17 23.76 -5.70
CA LEU A 299 -20.26 22.77 -5.68
C LEU A 299 -21.60 23.30 -6.24
N GLU A 300 -21.77 24.62 -6.32
CA GLU A 300 -22.92 25.24 -7.01
C GLU A 300 -22.92 24.93 -8.52
N ALA A 301 -21.76 24.59 -9.11
CA ALA A 301 -21.65 24.24 -10.53
C ALA A 301 -22.70 23.20 -10.96
N ARG A 302 -22.94 22.17 -10.14
CA ARG A 302 -23.78 21.01 -10.49
C ARG A 302 -23.50 20.58 -11.94
N ASP A 303 -24.53 20.51 -12.79
CA ASP A 303 -24.41 20.25 -14.24
C ASP A 303 -24.50 21.53 -15.10
N GLN A 304 -24.72 22.70 -14.49
CA GLN A 304 -24.91 23.97 -15.21
C GLN A 304 -23.61 24.78 -15.34
N GLY A 305 -22.62 24.45 -14.49
CA GLY A 305 -21.33 25.11 -14.36
C GLY A 305 -21.39 26.45 -13.64
N VAL A 306 -20.27 26.85 -13.03
CA VAL A 306 -20.07 28.18 -12.44
C VAL A 306 -18.85 28.84 -13.07
N GLU A 307 -18.94 30.15 -13.32
CA GLU A 307 -17.90 30.93 -13.99
C GLU A 307 -17.26 31.93 -13.02
N PHE A 308 -15.94 32.07 -13.13
CA PHE A 308 -15.15 33.02 -12.37
C PHE A 308 -14.30 33.85 -13.32
N ASP A 309 -14.40 35.18 -13.18
CA ASP A 309 -13.51 36.09 -13.89
C ASP A 309 -12.07 35.91 -13.40
N CYS A 310 -11.15 35.69 -14.32
CA CYS A 310 -9.73 35.56 -14.03
C CYS A 310 -9.11 36.97 -13.96
N ILE A 311 -8.72 37.43 -12.78
CA ILE A 311 -8.30 38.82 -12.55
C ILE A 311 -6.78 38.89 -12.38
N HIS A 312 -6.11 39.68 -13.21
CA HIS A 312 -4.69 39.98 -13.05
C HIS A 312 -4.52 41.20 -12.12
N PRO A 313 -3.91 41.06 -10.92
CA PRO A 313 -3.89 42.12 -9.91
C PRO A 313 -3.25 43.43 -10.41
N GLU A 314 -2.15 43.34 -11.16
CA GLU A 314 -1.52 44.54 -11.71
C GLU A 314 -2.33 45.24 -12.81
N LYS A 315 -3.00 44.48 -13.70
CA LYS A 315 -3.82 45.07 -14.76
C LYS A 315 -5.01 45.78 -14.17
N GLN A 316 -5.64 45.20 -13.14
CA GLN A 316 -6.75 45.82 -12.41
C GLN A 316 -6.35 47.16 -11.77
N LYS A 317 -5.15 47.24 -11.17
CA LYS A 317 -4.63 48.49 -10.60
C LYS A 317 -4.27 49.54 -11.67
N LYS A 318 -3.73 49.11 -12.81
CA LYS A 318 -3.17 50.01 -13.85
C LYS A 318 -4.18 50.46 -14.91
N LYS A 319 -5.24 49.70 -15.19
CA LYS A 319 -6.14 49.93 -16.33
C LYS A 319 -7.60 50.04 -15.87
N LYS A 320 -8.16 51.25 -15.89
CA LYS A 320 -9.57 51.50 -15.49
C LYS A 320 -10.62 50.76 -16.35
N SER A 321 -10.29 50.42 -17.60
CA SER A 321 -11.18 49.68 -18.51
C SER A 321 -11.00 48.15 -18.47
N TYR A 322 -10.10 47.65 -17.61
CA TYR A 322 -9.84 46.22 -17.49
C TYR A 322 -11.06 45.50 -16.90
N LYS A 323 -11.48 44.41 -17.55
CA LYS A 323 -12.59 43.56 -17.10
C LYS A 323 -12.06 42.28 -16.46
N ASN A 324 -11.36 41.45 -17.24
CA ASN A 324 -10.72 40.22 -16.81
C ASN A 324 -9.61 39.84 -17.82
N SER A 325 -8.89 38.76 -17.52
CA SER A 325 -7.87 38.12 -18.37
C SER A 325 -8.35 36.74 -18.86
N GLY A 326 -9.66 36.63 -19.08
CA GLY A 326 -10.38 35.40 -19.38
C GLY A 326 -11.30 34.94 -18.25
N VAL A 327 -12.03 33.86 -18.50
CA VAL A 327 -13.02 33.29 -17.58
C VAL A 327 -12.67 31.83 -17.34
N VAL A 328 -12.62 31.41 -16.08
CA VAL A 328 -12.49 30.00 -15.69
C VAL A 328 -13.88 29.48 -15.36
N ARG A 329 -14.30 28.40 -16.03
CA ARG A 329 -15.58 27.73 -15.81
C ARG A 329 -15.36 26.37 -15.16
N ILE A 330 -15.93 26.19 -13.99
CA ILE A 330 -16.08 24.87 -13.37
C ILE A 330 -17.29 24.21 -14.02
N LYS A 331 -17.06 23.18 -14.84
CA LYS A 331 -18.12 22.47 -15.58
C LYS A 331 -18.93 21.59 -14.64
N ASN A 332 -18.23 20.88 -13.77
CA ASN A 332 -18.81 19.98 -12.78
C ASN A 332 -17.94 19.98 -11.52
N CYS A 333 -18.58 20.00 -10.37
CA CYS A 333 -17.97 19.79 -9.07
C CYS A 333 -18.90 18.91 -8.23
N LYS A 334 -18.40 17.78 -7.77
CA LYS A 334 -19.14 16.88 -6.89
C LYS A 334 -18.25 16.29 -5.81
N ILE A 335 -18.88 15.90 -4.71
CA ILE A 335 -18.25 15.11 -3.66
C ILE A 335 -18.55 13.64 -3.95
N GLU A 336 -17.51 12.83 -4.06
CA GLU A 336 -17.61 11.38 -4.20
C GLU A 336 -16.85 10.69 -3.07
N ALA A 337 -17.33 9.54 -2.64
CA ALA A 337 -16.57 8.67 -1.75
C ALA A 337 -15.41 8.03 -2.53
N GLN A 338 -14.19 8.14 -2.01
CA GLN A 338 -13.03 7.37 -2.45
C GLN A 338 -12.82 6.22 -1.49
N TYR A 339 -13.04 5.01 -1.99
CA TYR A 339 -12.92 3.80 -1.18
C TYR A 339 -11.47 3.35 -1.05
N THR A 340 -11.04 3.07 0.18
CA THR A 340 -9.71 2.52 0.46
C THR A 340 -9.74 0.99 0.49
N PHE A 341 -8.58 0.38 0.64
CA PHE A 341 -8.47 -1.08 0.81
C PHE A 341 -9.34 -1.61 1.97
N LEU A 342 -9.29 -0.94 3.14
CA LEU A 342 -10.07 -1.36 4.30
C LEU A 342 -11.58 -1.22 4.07
N ASP A 343 -12.06 -0.25 3.28
CA ASP A 343 -13.49 -0.21 2.92
C ASP A 343 -13.93 -1.45 2.17
N TYR A 344 -13.09 -1.95 1.24
CA TYR A 344 -13.41 -3.17 0.51
C TYR A 344 -13.40 -4.38 1.44
N VAL A 345 -12.34 -4.55 2.24
CA VAL A 345 -12.16 -5.69 3.15
C VAL A 345 -13.23 -5.71 4.26
N MET A 346 -13.41 -4.61 5.00
CA MET A 346 -14.48 -4.47 6.01
C MET A 346 -15.87 -4.52 5.37
N GLY A 347 -15.96 -4.16 4.08
CA GLY A 347 -17.15 -4.27 3.26
C GLY A 347 -17.51 -5.71 2.86
N GLY A 348 -16.65 -6.69 3.14
CA GLY A 348 -16.87 -8.11 2.84
C GLY A 348 -16.10 -8.64 1.63
N CYS A 349 -15.12 -7.90 1.10
CA CYS A 349 -14.21 -8.41 0.07
C CYS A 349 -13.27 -9.45 0.68
N GLN A 350 -13.25 -10.65 0.10
CA GLN A 350 -12.30 -11.70 0.46
C GLN A 350 -11.09 -11.70 -0.48
N ILE A 351 -9.92 -11.97 0.09
CA ILE A 351 -8.66 -12.13 -0.66
C ILE A 351 -8.34 -13.62 -0.71
N ASN A 352 -8.66 -14.23 -1.86
CA ASN A 352 -8.41 -15.64 -2.13
C ASN A 352 -6.93 -15.86 -2.44
N PHE A 353 -6.28 -16.77 -1.73
CA PHE A 353 -4.85 -17.01 -1.86
C PHE A 353 -4.55 -18.33 -2.56
N THR A 354 -3.74 -18.28 -3.63
CA THR A 354 -3.25 -19.45 -4.37
C THR A 354 -1.73 -19.46 -4.37
N VAL A 355 -1.12 -20.64 -4.20
CA VAL A 355 0.34 -20.81 -4.21
C VAL A 355 0.77 -21.69 -5.38
N GLY A 356 1.72 -21.20 -6.16
CA GLY A 356 2.47 -21.92 -7.20
C GLY A 356 3.90 -22.12 -6.76
N ILE A 357 4.34 -23.38 -6.72
CA ILE A 357 5.69 -23.75 -6.32
C ILE A 357 6.42 -24.35 -7.53
N ASP A 358 7.59 -23.81 -7.81
CA ASP A 358 8.50 -24.35 -8.80
C ASP A 358 9.10 -25.68 -8.32
N PHE A 359 8.95 -26.74 -9.12
CA PHE A 359 9.55 -28.06 -8.91
C PHE A 359 10.46 -28.42 -10.10
N THR A 360 11.12 -27.44 -10.70
CA THR A 360 12.06 -27.67 -11.81
C THR A 360 13.41 -28.19 -11.33
N GLY A 361 14.14 -28.85 -12.23
CA GLY A 361 15.42 -29.50 -11.97
C GLY A 361 16.56 -28.54 -11.65
N SER A 362 16.43 -27.25 -11.97
CA SER A 362 17.40 -26.21 -11.58
C SER A 362 17.56 -26.09 -10.06
N ASN A 363 16.52 -26.48 -9.30
CA ASN A 363 16.54 -26.51 -7.84
C ASN A 363 17.46 -27.59 -7.24
N GLY A 364 17.99 -28.51 -8.05
CA GLY A 364 18.86 -29.61 -7.60
C GLY A 364 18.13 -30.74 -6.87
N ASP A 365 18.83 -31.85 -6.61
CA ASP A 365 18.26 -33.03 -5.93
C ASP A 365 17.83 -32.68 -4.49
N PRO A 366 16.54 -32.82 -4.12
CA PRO A 366 16.05 -32.46 -2.78
C PRO A 366 16.73 -33.17 -1.61
N ARG A 367 17.50 -34.24 -1.88
CA ARG A 367 18.29 -34.97 -0.87
C ARG A 367 19.66 -34.36 -0.61
N SER A 368 20.13 -33.49 -1.51
CA SER A 368 21.41 -32.79 -1.40
C SER A 368 21.23 -31.49 -0.61
N PRO A 369 22.08 -31.20 0.40
CA PRO A 369 22.04 -29.96 1.16
C PRO A 369 22.16 -28.67 0.33
N GLU A 370 22.68 -28.78 -0.90
CA GLU A 370 22.83 -27.68 -1.84
C GLU A 370 21.54 -27.38 -2.63
N SER A 371 20.53 -28.26 -2.57
CA SER A 371 19.25 -28.04 -3.24
C SER A 371 18.41 -26.96 -2.54
N LEU A 372 17.72 -26.14 -3.31
CA LEU A 372 16.77 -25.15 -2.79
C LEU A 372 15.52 -25.80 -2.18
N HIS A 373 15.24 -27.06 -2.53
CA HIS A 373 14.20 -27.87 -1.92
C HIS A 373 14.66 -28.73 -0.75
N TYR A 374 15.97 -28.74 -0.45
CA TYR A 374 16.48 -29.47 0.70
C TYR A 374 15.81 -29.01 1.98
N LEU A 375 15.21 -29.94 2.71
CA LEU A 375 14.69 -29.65 4.04
C LEU A 375 15.85 -29.70 5.02
N SER A 376 16.19 -28.54 5.59
CA SER A 376 17.17 -28.43 6.65
C SER A 376 16.80 -29.30 7.87
N PRO A 377 17.71 -29.54 8.83
CA PRO A 377 17.39 -30.31 10.05
C PRO A 377 16.22 -29.73 10.87
N ASP A 378 16.00 -28.41 10.83
CA ASP A 378 14.83 -27.72 11.41
C ASP A 378 13.56 -27.82 10.54
N GLY A 379 13.67 -28.48 9.37
CA GLY A 379 12.58 -28.78 8.46
C GLY A 379 12.15 -27.61 7.59
N THR A 380 13.03 -26.65 7.33
CA THR A 380 12.73 -25.43 6.57
C THR A 380 13.59 -25.30 5.32
N ASN A 381 13.17 -24.43 4.40
CA ASN A 381 13.92 -23.99 3.22
C ASN A 381 13.34 -22.65 2.75
N GLN A 382 13.93 -22.04 1.71
CA GLN A 382 13.49 -20.73 1.24
C GLN A 382 12.04 -20.74 0.73
N TYR A 383 11.61 -21.83 0.06
CA TYR A 383 10.22 -22.01 -0.36
C TYR A 383 9.24 -21.99 0.82
N LEU A 384 9.50 -22.80 1.85
CA LEU A 384 8.67 -22.86 3.04
C LEU A 384 8.65 -21.53 3.80
N ASN A 385 9.79 -20.83 3.87
CA ASN A 385 9.87 -19.52 4.49
C ASN A 385 9.01 -18.48 3.75
N ALA A 386 9.05 -18.47 2.41
CA ALA A 386 8.21 -17.57 1.60
C ALA A 386 6.72 -17.88 1.77
N ILE A 387 6.32 -19.17 1.70
CA ILE A 387 4.94 -19.62 1.92
C ILE A 387 4.45 -19.16 3.30
N TRP A 388 5.27 -19.35 4.33
CA TRP A 388 4.91 -19.00 5.69
C TRP A 388 4.80 -17.49 5.88
N SER A 389 5.82 -16.72 5.48
CA SER A 389 5.83 -15.27 5.66
C SER A 389 4.65 -14.59 4.97
N VAL A 390 4.38 -14.92 3.70
CA VAL A 390 3.29 -14.31 2.92
C VAL A 390 1.94 -14.84 3.40
N GLY A 391 1.82 -16.15 3.54
CA GLY A 391 0.56 -16.82 3.88
C GLY A 391 0.04 -16.45 5.26
N GLN A 392 0.90 -16.26 6.26
CA GLN A 392 0.47 -15.91 7.61
C GLN A 392 -0.19 -14.52 7.69
N VAL A 393 0.13 -13.61 6.77
CA VAL A 393 -0.51 -12.30 6.65
C VAL A 393 -1.81 -12.41 5.86
N ILE A 394 -1.76 -12.98 4.64
CA ILE A 394 -2.92 -13.01 3.73
C ILE A 394 -4.06 -13.86 4.31
N LYS A 395 -3.77 -14.93 5.05
CA LYS A 395 -4.81 -15.86 5.52
C LYS A 395 -5.94 -15.16 6.27
N ASP A 396 -5.69 -14.05 6.98
CA ASP A 396 -6.70 -13.38 7.79
C ASP A 396 -7.81 -12.73 6.93
N TYR A 397 -7.57 -12.53 5.64
CA TYR A 397 -8.49 -11.91 4.66
C TYR A 397 -9.25 -12.93 3.80
N ASP A 398 -9.02 -14.22 4.02
CA ASP A 398 -9.75 -15.33 3.40
C ASP A 398 -10.69 -15.96 4.43
N THR A 399 -11.97 -16.20 4.15
CA THR A 399 -12.90 -16.66 5.19
C THR A 399 -12.81 -18.16 5.48
N ASP A 400 -12.65 -19.00 4.47
CA ASP A 400 -12.67 -20.46 4.63
C ASP A 400 -11.27 -21.04 4.94
N LYS A 401 -10.22 -20.26 4.67
CA LYS A 401 -8.82 -20.66 4.86
C LYS A 401 -8.48 -21.92 4.04
N LEU A 402 -9.13 -22.11 2.90
CA LEU A 402 -8.91 -23.21 1.97
C LEU A 402 -8.09 -22.69 0.79
N PHE A 403 -6.80 -22.97 0.79
CA PHE A 403 -5.88 -22.40 -0.18
C PHE A 403 -5.51 -23.42 -1.26
N PRO A 404 -5.81 -23.16 -2.55
CA PRO A 404 -5.29 -23.95 -3.64
C PRO A 404 -3.76 -23.87 -3.68
N ALA A 405 -3.11 -25.02 -3.76
CA ALA A 405 -1.66 -25.10 -3.87
C ALA A 405 -1.25 -26.01 -5.02
N PHE A 406 -0.42 -25.49 -5.90
CA PHE A 406 0.03 -26.14 -7.12
C PHE A 406 1.55 -26.19 -7.19
N GLY A 407 2.07 -27.26 -7.80
CA GLY A 407 3.44 -27.33 -8.28
C GLY A 407 3.49 -27.19 -9.81
N PHE A 408 4.64 -26.79 -10.36
CA PHE A 408 4.86 -26.76 -11.81
C PHE A 408 6.30 -27.16 -12.17
N GLY A 409 6.48 -27.67 -13.40
CA GLY A 409 7.80 -28.01 -13.94
C GLY A 409 8.36 -29.37 -13.50
N ALA A 410 7.49 -30.29 -13.08
CA ALA A 410 7.89 -31.62 -12.61
C ALA A 410 7.24 -32.74 -13.42
N GLN A 411 7.86 -33.92 -13.42
CA GLN A 411 7.20 -35.16 -13.82
C GLN A 411 6.40 -35.74 -12.65
N VAL A 412 5.10 -35.94 -12.86
CA VAL A 412 4.15 -36.26 -11.79
C VAL A 412 3.64 -37.71 -11.94
N PRO A 413 3.53 -38.50 -10.85
CA PRO A 413 2.96 -39.84 -10.92
C PRO A 413 1.49 -39.83 -11.41
N PRO A 414 0.97 -40.96 -11.93
CA PRO A 414 1.61 -42.26 -12.03
C PRO A 414 2.46 -42.47 -13.29
N ASP A 415 2.24 -41.67 -14.35
CA ASP A 415 2.89 -41.86 -15.65
C ASP A 415 4.16 -41.02 -15.85
N PHE A 416 4.48 -40.15 -14.88
CA PHE A 416 5.65 -39.27 -14.88
C PHE A 416 5.72 -38.40 -16.14
N LYS A 417 4.57 -37.96 -16.64
CA LYS A 417 4.50 -36.89 -17.62
C LYS A 417 4.85 -35.55 -16.98
N VAL A 418 5.49 -34.71 -17.78
CA VAL A 418 5.77 -33.32 -17.40
C VAL A 418 4.45 -32.61 -17.19
N SER A 419 4.31 -31.99 -16.01
CA SER A 419 3.21 -31.12 -15.68
C SER A 419 3.73 -29.72 -15.40
N HIS A 420 3.10 -28.73 -16.03
CA HIS A 420 3.31 -27.31 -15.75
C HIS A 420 2.27 -26.76 -14.76
N GLU A 421 1.44 -27.65 -14.19
CA GLU A 421 0.50 -27.34 -13.11
C GLU A 421 -0.07 -28.64 -12.54
N PHE A 422 0.21 -28.96 -11.29
CA PHE A 422 -0.40 -30.10 -10.59
C PHE A 422 -0.78 -29.73 -9.17
N ALA A 423 -1.91 -30.22 -8.67
CA ALA A 423 -2.31 -30.01 -7.29
C ALA A 423 -1.29 -30.69 -6.34
N LEU A 424 -0.78 -29.97 -5.33
CA LEU A 424 0.23 -30.53 -4.41
C LEU A 424 -0.30 -31.70 -3.58
N ASN A 425 -1.62 -31.77 -3.38
CA ASN A 425 -2.26 -32.90 -2.71
C ASN A 425 -2.62 -34.05 -3.66
N PHE A 426 -2.21 -33.98 -4.94
CA PHE A 426 -2.52 -34.92 -6.02
C PHE A 426 -4.03 -35.15 -6.26
N ASN A 427 -4.88 -34.25 -5.79
CA ASN A 427 -6.32 -34.27 -6.06
C ASN A 427 -6.70 -33.06 -6.94
N PRO A 428 -6.70 -33.20 -8.28
CA PRO A 428 -7.01 -32.09 -9.18
C PRO A 428 -8.45 -31.58 -9.05
N ASN A 429 -9.37 -32.39 -8.51
CA ASN A 429 -10.76 -31.97 -8.28
C ASN A 429 -10.92 -31.14 -7.00
N SER A 430 -9.93 -31.16 -6.09
CA SER A 430 -9.94 -30.43 -4.84
C SER A 430 -8.50 -30.07 -4.44
N PRO A 431 -7.88 -29.07 -5.08
CA PRO A 431 -6.49 -28.66 -4.81
C PRO A 431 -6.32 -27.89 -3.48
N TYR A 432 -7.38 -27.78 -2.69
CA TYR A 432 -7.45 -26.96 -1.48
C TYR A 432 -6.71 -27.58 -0.30
N CYS A 433 -5.91 -26.76 0.37
CA CYS A 433 -5.20 -27.08 1.60
C CYS A 433 -5.80 -26.28 2.77
N GLN A 434 -6.00 -26.92 3.92
CA GLN A 434 -6.52 -26.24 5.11
C GLN A 434 -5.42 -25.40 5.78
N GLY A 435 -5.53 -24.08 5.69
CA GLY A 435 -4.55 -23.15 6.25
C GLY A 435 -3.17 -23.23 5.59
N ILE A 436 -2.25 -22.42 6.10
CA ILE A 436 -0.85 -22.41 5.62
C ILE A 436 -0.16 -23.71 6.01
N GLU A 437 -0.50 -24.26 7.17
CA GLU A 437 -0.05 -25.55 7.65
C GLU A 437 -0.40 -26.68 6.67
N GLY A 438 -1.59 -26.64 6.06
CA GLY A 438 -1.99 -27.60 5.03
C GLY A 438 -1.13 -27.50 3.77
N ILE A 439 -0.78 -26.29 3.32
CA ILE A 439 0.12 -26.08 2.16
C ILE A 439 1.50 -26.68 2.46
N VAL A 440 2.05 -26.41 3.65
CA VAL A 440 3.34 -26.96 4.09
C VAL A 440 3.32 -28.49 4.12
N GLN A 441 2.24 -29.09 4.63
CA GLN A 441 2.07 -30.54 4.64
C GLN A 441 2.01 -31.11 3.21
N ALA A 442 1.23 -30.49 2.32
CA ALA A 442 1.11 -30.91 0.93
C ALA A 442 2.45 -30.80 0.18
N TYR A 443 3.19 -29.70 0.37
CA TYR A 443 4.54 -29.53 -0.19
C TYR A 443 5.49 -30.64 0.26
N ARG A 444 5.58 -30.91 1.57
CA ARG A 444 6.44 -31.96 2.13
C ARG A 444 6.05 -33.35 1.63
N ALA A 445 4.77 -33.60 1.41
CA ALA A 445 4.27 -34.86 0.88
C ALA A 445 4.53 -35.01 -0.62
N ALA A 446 4.41 -33.93 -1.40
CA ALA A 446 4.56 -33.94 -2.85
C ALA A 446 6.02 -34.10 -3.30
N LEU A 447 6.95 -33.40 -2.63
CA LEU A 447 8.36 -33.34 -3.00
C LEU A 447 9.04 -34.70 -3.24
N PRO A 448 8.90 -35.73 -2.39
CA PRO A 448 9.52 -37.03 -2.63
C PRO A 448 8.80 -37.88 -3.71
N GLN A 449 7.61 -37.49 -4.16
CA GLN A 449 6.79 -38.26 -5.11
C GLN A 449 6.96 -37.82 -6.56
N VAL A 450 7.39 -36.59 -6.80
CA VAL A 450 7.62 -36.02 -8.14
C VAL A 450 9.09 -36.15 -8.55
N ARG A 451 9.37 -36.03 -9.85
CA ARG A 451 10.75 -35.86 -10.35
C ARG A 451 10.91 -34.44 -10.86
N LEU A 452 11.85 -33.70 -10.29
CA LEU A 452 12.13 -32.34 -10.73
C LEU A 452 12.57 -32.35 -12.20
N TYR A 453 11.99 -31.47 -13.02
CA TYR A 453 12.19 -31.48 -14.47
C TYR A 453 12.14 -30.06 -15.06
N GLY A 454 11.54 -29.86 -16.23
CA GLY A 454 11.32 -28.54 -16.81
C GLY A 454 10.50 -28.63 -18.09
N PRO A 455 10.33 -27.53 -18.82
CA PRO A 455 10.79 -26.17 -18.50
C PRO A 455 10.00 -25.48 -17.37
N THR A 456 10.52 -24.33 -16.94
CA THR A 456 9.89 -23.41 -15.98
C THR A 456 8.89 -22.50 -16.70
N ASN A 457 7.60 -22.76 -16.54
CA ASN A 457 6.54 -22.05 -17.25
C ASN A 457 5.51 -21.48 -16.27
N PHE A 458 5.30 -20.16 -16.26
CA PHE A 458 4.33 -19.51 -15.36
C PHE A 458 2.97 -19.29 -16.02
N SER A 459 2.93 -19.22 -17.35
CA SER A 459 1.68 -18.94 -18.04
C SER A 459 0.53 -19.91 -17.70
N PRO A 460 0.74 -21.23 -17.46
CA PRO A 460 -0.35 -22.13 -17.12
C PRO A 460 -1.04 -21.75 -15.80
N ILE A 461 -0.28 -21.57 -14.71
CA ILE A 461 -0.83 -21.26 -13.40
C ILE A 461 -1.44 -19.85 -13.34
N ILE A 462 -0.84 -18.87 -14.04
CA ILE A 462 -1.43 -17.53 -14.16
C ILE A 462 -2.79 -17.63 -14.87
N ASN A 463 -2.87 -18.37 -15.98
CA ASN A 463 -4.13 -18.56 -16.71
C ASN A 463 -5.16 -19.35 -15.90
N HIS A 464 -4.74 -20.29 -15.04
CA HIS A 464 -5.65 -20.97 -14.11
C HIS A 464 -6.34 -19.98 -13.18
N VAL A 465 -5.57 -19.19 -12.43
CA VAL A 465 -6.13 -18.20 -11.50
C VAL A 465 -6.93 -17.14 -12.24
N ALA A 466 -6.47 -16.71 -13.42
CA ALA A 466 -7.19 -15.78 -14.28
C ALA A 466 -8.58 -16.31 -14.67
N ARG A 467 -8.75 -17.60 -14.98
CA ARG A 467 -10.09 -18.16 -15.28
C ARG A 467 -11.03 -18.06 -14.09
N ILE A 468 -10.55 -18.30 -12.87
CA ILE A 468 -11.35 -18.17 -11.65
C ILE A 468 -11.70 -16.70 -11.41
N ALA A 469 -10.71 -15.81 -11.49
CA ALA A 469 -10.90 -14.36 -11.35
C ALA A 469 -11.86 -13.79 -12.40
N ALA A 470 -11.83 -14.30 -13.63
CA ALA A 470 -12.77 -13.93 -14.69
C ALA A 470 -14.22 -14.33 -14.36
N GLY A 471 -14.43 -15.47 -13.69
CA GLY A 471 -15.74 -15.86 -13.17
C GLY A 471 -16.25 -14.88 -12.11
N ALA A 472 -15.40 -14.49 -11.16
CA ALA A 472 -15.75 -13.49 -10.15
C ALA A 472 -16.03 -12.10 -10.76
N ALA A 473 -15.29 -11.70 -11.79
CA ALA A 473 -15.49 -10.43 -12.49
C ALA A 473 -16.90 -10.28 -13.10
N GLN A 474 -17.60 -11.39 -13.41
CA GLN A 474 -18.97 -11.35 -13.91
C GLN A 474 -20.00 -10.95 -12.85
N GLN A 475 -19.70 -11.18 -11.57
CA GLN A 475 -20.63 -10.85 -10.47
C GLN A 475 -20.81 -9.35 -10.26
N SER A 476 -19.94 -8.52 -10.85
CA SER A 476 -20.02 -7.05 -10.83
C SER A 476 -20.13 -6.45 -9.40
N ASN A 477 -19.53 -7.11 -8.42
CA ASN A 477 -19.42 -6.64 -7.03
C ASN A 477 -17.98 -6.81 -6.54
N ALA A 478 -17.65 -6.21 -5.39
CA ALA A 478 -16.33 -6.29 -4.80
C ALA A 478 -16.20 -7.40 -3.74
N ALA A 479 -16.80 -8.58 -3.97
CA ALA A 479 -16.79 -9.66 -2.98
C ALA A 479 -15.49 -10.49 -2.99
N GLN A 480 -14.78 -10.52 -4.11
CA GLN A 480 -13.68 -11.47 -4.34
C GLN A 480 -12.52 -10.79 -5.06
N TYR A 481 -11.31 -10.96 -4.52
CA TYR A 481 -10.05 -10.62 -5.16
C TYR A 481 -9.08 -11.81 -5.01
N PHE A 482 -8.18 -12.01 -5.97
CA PHE A 482 -7.31 -13.19 -6.00
C PHE A 482 -5.83 -12.79 -5.93
N VAL A 483 -5.05 -13.46 -5.10
CA VAL A 483 -3.60 -13.28 -5.02
C VAL A 483 -2.93 -14.62 -5.33
N LEU A 484 -2.14 -14.63 -6.39
CA LEU A 484 -1.30 -15.77 -6.77
C LEU A 484 0.13 -15.51 -6.31
N LEU A 485 0.65 -16.33 -5.39
CA LEU A 485 2.07 -16.37 -5.03
C LEU A 485 2.78 -17.42 -5.86
N ILE A 486 3.74 -17.03 -6.70
CA ILE A 486 4.67 -17.89 -7.42
C ILE A 486 6.01 -17.85 -6.71
N ILE A 487 6.58 -19.01 -6.41
CA ILE A 487 7.92 -19.14 -5.83
C ILE A 487 8.76 -19.94 -6.81
N THR A 488 9.91 -19.41 -7.21
CA THR A 488 10.74 -19.92 -8.30
C THR A 488 12.22 -19.64 -8.05
N ASP A 489 13.12 -20.42 -8.64
CA ASP A 489 14.56 -20.20 -8.54
C ASP A 489 15.15 -19.37 -9.69
N GLY A 490 14.34 -18.84 -10.61
CA GLY A 490 14.67 -17.61 -11.35
C GLY A 490 14.73 -17.68 -12.88
N GLU A 491 14.72 -18.86 -13.50
CA GLU A 491 14.72 -18.96 -14.96
C GLU A 491 13.31 -19.23 -15.49
N ILE A 492 12.72 -18.28 -16.24
CA ILE A 492 11.44 -18.48 -16.93
C ILE A 492 11.67 -18.81 -18.41
N THR A 493 11.07 -19.89 -18.89
CA THR A 493 11.20 -20.33 -20.29
C THR A 493 10.10 -19.73 -21.18
N ASP A 494 8.89 -19.51 -20.65
CA ASP A 494 7.72 -19.03 -21.39
C ASP A 494 7.46 -17.53 -21.22
N LEU A 495 8.51 -16.70 -21.27
CA LEU A 495 8.41 -15.27 -20.96
C LEU A 495 7.33 -14.54 -21.78
N ASP A 496 7.24 -14.82 -23.09
CA ASP A 496 6.26 -14.17 -23.97
C ASP A 496 4.81 -14.59 -23.65
N GLN A 497 4.59 -15.87 -23.36
CA GLN A 497 3.29 -16.40 -22.94
C GLN A 497 2.90 -15.85 -21.56
N THR A 498 3.88 -15.72 -20.66
CA THR A 498 3.69 -15.15 -19.34
C THR A 498 3.36 -13.66 -19.41
N LYS A 499 4.06 -12.88 -20.25
CA LYS A 499 3.69 -11.48 -20.56
C LYS A 499 2.26 -11.38 -21.07
N GLN A 500 1.88 -12.23 -22.01
CA GLN A 500 0.51 -12.25 -22.52
C GLN A 500 -0.52 -12.60 -21.43
N ALA A 501 -0.22 -13.58 -20.58
CA ALA A 501 -1.08 -13.98 -19.46
C ALA A 501 -1.24 -12.85 -18.44
N ILE A 502 -0.17 -12.12 -18.11
CA ILE A 502 -0.21 -10.95 -17.21
C ILE A 502 -1.04 -9.82 -17.82
N VAL A 503 -0.83 -9.48 -19.10
CA VAL A 503 -1.62 -8.45 -19.79
C VAL A 503 -3.11 -8.80 -19.79
N ASN A 504 -3.47 -10.06 -20.05
CA ASN A 504 -4.86 -10.51 -19.97
C ASN A 504 -5.40 -10.42 -18.54
N SER A 505 -4.60 -10.85 -17.56
CA SER A 505 -4.96 -10.86 -16.14
C SER A 505 -5.09 -9.46 -15.52
N SER A 506 -4.43 -8.45 -16.10
CA SER A 506 -4.52 -7.05 -15.63
C SER A 506 -5.95 -6.49 -15.67
N LYS A 507 -6.84 -7.11 -16.45
CA LYS A 507 -8.27 -6.74 -16.57
C LYS A 507 -9.17 -7.45 -15.55
N LEU A 508 -8.63 -8.35 -14.73
CA LEU A 508 -9.36 -9.25 -13.81
C LEU A 508 -9.07 -8.89 -12.34
N PRO A 509 -9.87 -9.32 -11.34
CA PRO A 509 -9.66 -9.00 -9.93
C PRO A 509 -8.53 -9.83 -9.30
N MET A 510 -7.29 -9.69 -9.79
CA MET A 510 -6.16 -10.47 -9.28
C MET A 510 -4.83 -9.72 -9.26
N SER A 511 -3.95 -10.15 -8.36
CA SER A 511 -2.53 -9.78 -8.25
C SER A 511 -1.66 -11.03 -8.33
N ILE A 512 -0.43 -10.86 -8.79
CA ILE A 512 0.59 -11.89 -8.92
C ILE A 512 1.80 -11.44 -8.12
N ILE A 513 2.25 -12.28 -7.22
CA ILE A 513 3.45 -12.08 -6.43
C ILE A 513 4.46 -13.13 -6.89
N ILE A 514 5.68 -12.73 -7.17
CA ILE A 514 6.77 -13.62 -7.54
C ILE A 514 7.89 -13.48 -6.53
N VAL A 515 8.22 -14.58 -5.84
CA VAL A 515 9.36 -14.65 -4.91
C VAL A 515 10.47 -15.48 -5.55
N GLY A 516 11.60 -14.83 -5.83
CA GLY A 516 12.79 -15.48 -6.39
C GLY A 516 13.68 -16.05 -5.29
N VAL A 517 13.86 -17.37 -5.23
CA VAL A 517 14.73 -18.06 -4.27
C VAL A 517 16.09 -18.44 -4.88
N GLY A 518 17.11 -18.58 -4.04
CA GLY A 518 18.46 -18.88 -4.52
C GLY A 518 19.18 -17.69 -5.17
N GLU A 519 20.20 -17.99 -5.97
CA GLU A 519 21.20 -17.02 -6.44
C GLU A 519 21.17 -16.75 -7.96
N ALA A 520 20.10 -17.16 -8.64
CA ALA A 520 19.99 -17.00 -10.09
C ALA A 520 19.89 -15.52 -10.54
N ASP A 521 19.95 -15.32 -11.86
CA ASP A 521 19.73 -14.04 -12.52
C ASP A 521 18.22 -13.76 -12.66
N PHE A 522 17.71 -12.77 -11.92
CA PHE A 522 16.29 -12.45 -11.88
C PHE A 522 15.86 -11.33 -12.84
N LYS A 523 16.69 -10.92 -13.82
CA LYS A 523 16.34 -9.88 -14.80
C LYS A 523 14.98 -10.09 -15.48
N ALA A 524 14.63 -11.33 -15.80
CA ALA A 524 13.34 -11.63 -16.41
C ALA A 524 12.18 -11.27 -15.48
N MET A 525 12.33 -11.46 -14.17
CA MET A 525 11.33 -11.12 -13.17
C MET A 525 11.22 -9.60 -12.96
N GLU A 526 12.35 -8.89 -12.95
CA GLU A 526 12.36 -7.42 -12.91
C GLU A 526 11.64 -6.80 -14.12
N VAL A 527 11.70 -7.46 -15.29
CA VAL A 527 10.91 -7.06 -16.46
C VAL A 527 9.42 -7.29 -16.24
N LEU A 528 9.01 -8.36 -15.55
CA LEU A 528 7.61 -8.67 -15.27
C LEU A 528 6.99 -7.73 -14.24
N ASP A 529 7.79 -7.25 -13.29
CA ASP A 529 7.40 -6.31 -12.22
C ASP A 529 6.90 -4.97 -12.77
N GLY A 530 7.51 -4.48 -13.87
CA GLY A 530 7.04 -3.27 -14.54
C GLY A 530 7.43 -1.95 -13.87
N ASP A 531 8.18 -1.97 -12.78
CA ASP A 531 8.73 -0.77 -12.11
C ASP A 531 9.57 0.12 -13.06
N ASN A 532 10.27 -0.51 -14.02
CA ASN A 532 11.10 0.17 -15.01
C ASN A 532 10.35 0.54 -16.30
N GLY A 533 9.02 0.40 -16.34
CA GLY A 533 8.18 0.79 -17.47
C GLY A 533 6.99 -0.13 -17.69
N VAL A 534 6.02 0.33 -18.47
CA VAL A 534 4.77 -0.40 -18.70
C VAL A 534 5.02 -1.74 -19.40
N LEU A 535 4.73 -2.85 -18.71
CA LEU A 535 4.77 -4.20 -19.26
C LEU A 535 3.85 -4.32 -20.49
N LYS A 536 4.37 -4.95 -21.56
CA LYS A 536 3.64 -5.18 -22.81
C LYS A 536 3.69 -6.65 -23.21
N ALA A 537 2.60 -7.11 -23.80
CA ALA A 537 2.53 -8.40 -24.49
C ALA A 537 3.39 -8.36 -25.77
N PRO A 538 3.72 -9.54 -26.36
CA PRO A 538 4.42 -9.61 -27.65
C PRO A 538 3.70 -8.87 -28.78
N SER A 539 2.37 -8.72 -28.70
CA SER A 539 1.56 -7.91 -29.63
C SER A 539 1.77 -6.40 -29.51
N GLY A 540 2.45 -5.93 -28.46
CA GLY A 540 2.61 -4.52 -28.11
C GLY A 540 1.51 -3.97 -27.19
N GLU A 541 0.49 -4.77 -26.85
CA GLU A 541 -0.58 -4.37 -25.93
C GLU A 541 -0.03 -4.17 -24.50
N PRO A 542 -0.23 -2.99 -23.88
CA PRO A 542 0.20 -2.75 -22.49
C PRO A 542 -0.75 -3.37 -21.47
N VAL A 543 -0.24 -3.63 -20.27
CA VAL A 543 -1.09 -3.93 -19.09
C VAL A 543 -2.09 -2.80 -18.83
N SER A 544 -3.31 -3.14 -18.40
CA SER A 544 -4.36 -2.16 -18.05
C SER A 544 -4.10 -1.48 -16.69
N ARG A 545 -3.41 -2.18 -15.80
CA ARG A 545 -2.94 -1.74 -14.49
C ARG A 545 -1.76 -2.64 -14.11
N ASP A 546 -0.92 -2.16 -13.21
CA ASP A 546 0.08 -3.02 -12.60
C ASP A 546 -0.57 -4.04 -11.64
N ILE A 547 -0.07 -5.27 -11.68
CA ILE A 547 -0.57 -6.44 -10.94
C ILE A 547 0.55 -7.36 -10.46
N VAL A 548 1.82 -7.10 -10.80
CA VAL A 548 2.93 -8.01 -10.50
C VAL A 548 3.79 -7.36 -9.43
N GLN A 549 4.18 -8.12 -8.41
CA GLN A 549 5.26 -7.74 -7.50
C GLN A 549 6.34 -8.81 -7.55
N PHE A 550 7.57 -8.45 -7.87
CA PHE A 550 8.73 -9.32 -7.75
C PHE A 550 9.55 -8.99 -6.50
N VAL A 551 9.98 -10.03 -5.77
CA VAL A 551 10.87 -9.89 -4.62
C VAL A 551 11.92 -11.00 -4.59
N PRO A 552 13.23 -10.66 -4.66
CA PRO A 552 14.29 -11.64 -4.47
C PRO A 552 14.48 -11.98 -2.98
N PHE A 553 14.32 -13.25 -2.62
CA PHE A 553 14.41 -13.75 -1.24
C PHE A 553 15.78 -13.46 -0.60
N LYS A 554 16.86 -13.50 -1.39
CA LYS A 554 18.24 -13.25 -0.92
C LYS A 554 18.42 -11.89 -0.25
N SER A 555 17.60 -10.89 -0.60
CA SER A 555 17.59 -9.57 0.04
C SER A 555 17.18 -9.61 1.52
N PHE A 556 16.65 -10.74 2.00
CA PHE A 556 16.13 -10.92 3.35
C PHE A 556 16.89 -11.96 4.18
N ALA A 557 18.03 -12.47 3.69
CA ALA A 557 18.80 -13.49 4.40
C ALA A 557 19.23 -13.07 5.83
N SER A 558 19.43 -11.77 6.06
CA SER A 558 19.75 -11.17 7.36
C SER A 558 18.64 -10.29 7.95
N ALA A 559 17.47 -10.24 7.30
CA ALA A 559 16.36 -9.39 7.71
C ALA A 559 15.43 -10.10 8.72
N PRO A 560 14.66 -9.36 9.53
CA PRO A 560 13.57 -9.95 10.31
C PRO A 560 12.60 -10.73 9.42
N ARG A 561 12.01 -11.82 9.93
CA ARG A 561 11.10 -12.69 9.17
C ARG A 561 9.92 -11.93 8.57
N GLU A 562 9.50 -10.87 9.24
CA GLU A 562 8.39 -9.99 8.88
C GLU A 562 8.74 -9.07 7.70
N ALA A 563 10.03 -8.81 7.44
CA ALA A 563 10.46 -7.90 6.39
C ALA A 563 10.11 -8.43 4.99
N LEU A 564 10.21 -9.75 4.78
CA LEU A 564 9.84 -10.36 3.51
C LEU A 564 8.36 -10.13 3.20
N ALA A 565 7.48 -10.39 4.17
CA ALA A 565 6.04 -10.19 3.99
C ALA A 565 5.71 -8.70 3.76
N GLN A 566 6.40 -7.80 4.47
CA GLN A 566 6.24 -6.35 4.30
C GLN A 566 6.50 -5.90 2.86
N THR A 567 7.61 -6.33 2.27
CA THR A 567 7.94 -5.97 0.88
C THR A 567 7.03 -6.67 -0.12
N VAL A 568 6.80 -7.97 0.07
CA VAL A 568 6.00 -8.79 -0.85
C VAL A 568 4.54 -8.32 -0.96
N LEU A 569 3.98 -7.82 0.15
CA LEU A 569 2.56 -7.44 0.24
C LEU A 569 2.32 -5.94 0.09
N ALA A 570 3.39 -5.15 -0.16
CA ALA A 570 3.33 -3.70 -0.18
C ALA A 570 2.40 -3.13 -1.26
N GLU A 571 2.19 -3.85 -2.35
CA GLU A 571 1.41 -3.30 -3.48
C GLU A 571 -0.01 -3.83 -3.57
N VAL A 572 -0.29 -4.97 -2.94
CA VAL A 572 -1.60 -5.65 -3.02
C VAL A 572 -2.76 -4.71 -2.65
N PRO A 573 -2.69 -3.88 -1.58
CA PRO A 573 -3.77 -2.95 -1.27
C PRO A 573 -4.05 -1.94 -2.39
N GLY A 574 -2.99 -1.40 -2.99
CA GLY A 574 -3.09 -0.45 -4.11
C GLY A 574 -3.62 -1.09 -5.38
N GLN A 575 -3.12 -2.29 -5.72
CA GLN A 575 -3.55 -3.06 -6.88
C GLN A 575 -5.03 -3.46 -6.79
N LEU A 576 -5.51 -3.83 -5.60
CA LEU A 576 -6.93 -4.14 -5.34
C LEU A 576 -7.83 -2.91 -5.54
N VAL A 577 -7.47 -1.79 -4.91
CA VAL A 577 -8.24 -0.54 -5.04
C VAL A 577 -8.24 -0.05 -6.49
N SER A 578 -7.09 -0.16 -7.18
CA SER A 578 -6.93 0.18 -8.59
C SER A 578 -7.89 -0.61 -9.48
N TYR A 579 -8.02 -1.92 -9.27
CA TYR A 579 -8.97 -2.75 -10.01
C TYR A 579 -10.42 -2.30 -9.85
N PHE A 580 -10.91 -2.20 -8.61
CA PHE A 580 -12.32 -1.85 -8.37
C PHE A 580 -12.63 -0.42 -8.81
N LYS A 581 -11.68 0.51 -8.65
CA LYS A 581 -11.80 1.88 -9.17
C LYS A 581 -11.85 1.92 -10.69
N MET A 582 -10.98 1.19 -11.39
CA MET A 582 -10.99 1.07 -12.85
C MET A 582 -12.33 0.55 -13.38
N ARG A 583 -12.98 -0.35 -12.61
CA ARG A 583 -14.29 -0.94 -12.95
C ARG A 583 -15.49 -0.15 -12.44
N ASN A 584 -15.28 0.94 -11.70
CA ASN A 584 -16.32 1.70 -10.98
C ASN A 584 -17.18 0.82 -10.05
N ILE A 585 -16.56 -0.16 -9.39
CA ILE A 585 -17.23 -1.05 -8.44
C ILE A 585 -16.97 -0.51 -7.02
N ILE A 586 -18.02 -0.36 -6.23
CA ILE A 586 -17.95 0.07 -4.84
C ILE A 586 -17.87 -1.14 -3.89
N PRO A 587 -17.44 -0.98 -2.63
CA PRO A 587 -17.48 -2.06 -1.64
C PRO A 587 -18.87 -2.68 -1.50
N VAL A 588 -18.93 -3.99 -1.22
CA VAL A 588 -20.21 -4.72 -1.09
C VAL A 588 -21.08 -4.11 0.00
N ASN A 589 -20.48 -3.83 1.17
CA ASN A 589 -21.10 -3.08 2.25
C ASN A 589 -20.32 -1.76 2.44
N PRO A 590 -20.68 -0.68 1.73
CA PRO A 590 -19.94 0.58 1.83
C PRO A 590 -20.05 1.16 3.25
N PRO A 591 -19.01 1.87 3.74
CA PRO A 591 -19.08 2.58 5.00
C PRO A 591 -20.25 3.57 4.99
N ALA A 592 -20.82 3.83 6.17
CA ALA A 592 -21.82 4.89 6.32
C ALA A 592 -21.21 6.23 5.85
N PRO A 593 -22.00 7.12 5.22
CA PRO A 593 -21.50 8.44 4.83
C PRO A 593 -20.89 9.15 6.04
N SER A 594 -19.67 9.69 5.89
CA SER A 594 -19.10 10.59 6.89
C SER A 594 -20.03 11.80 7.02
N LYS A 595 -20.56 12.02 8.23
CA LYS A 595 -21.48 13.13 8.53
C LYS A 595 -20.80 14.48 8.40
#